data_AF-A0A9X1WN71-F1
#
_entry.id   AF-A0A9X1WN71-F1
#
_cell.length_a   1.000
_cell.length_b   1.000
_cell.length_c   1.000
_cell.angle_alpha   90.00
_cell.angle_beta   90.00
_cell.angle_gamma   90.00
#
_symmetry.space_group_name_H-M   'P 1'
#
loop_
_entity.id
_entity.type
_entity.pdbx_description
1 polymer ?
#
loop_
_entity_poly.entity_id
_entity_poly.type
_entity_poly.pdbx_seq_one_letter_code
_entity_poly.pdbx_strand_id
1 'polypeptide(L)' 'MHNQLHKHSFFEICYVLEGQGVYLDDGTQYALETGTLFCSRPEIWHQIRS' A
#
# COMPACT_ATOMS: atom_id res chain seq x y z
N MET A 1 -11.06 -12.15 3.06
CA MET A 1 -9.61 -12.30 3.31
C MET A 1 -8.97 -10.98 2.96
N HIS A 2 -8.67 -10.17 3.97
CA HIS A 2 -8.23 -8.78 3.78
C HIS A 2 -6.71 -8.71 3.79
N ASN A 3 -6.13 -7.77 3.04
CA ASN A 3 -4.74 -7.36 3.21
C ASN A 3 -4.63 -6.79 4.64
N GLN A 4 -4.10 -7.59 5.57
CA GLN A 4 -3.92 -7.18 6.96
C GLN A 4 -2.68 -6.27 7.06
N LEU A 5 -2.55 -5.54 8.17
CA LEU A 5 -1.34 -4.79 8.45
C LEU A 5 -0.15 -5.74 8.52
N HIS A 6 0.85 -5.55 7.67
CA HIS A 6 2.02 -6.44 7.59
C HIS A 6 3.28 -5.68 7.15
N LYS A 7 4.41 -6.40 7.16
CA LYS A 7 5.69 -5.94 6.63
C LYS A 7 6.47 -7.12 6.07
N HIS A 8 7.44 -6.83 5.21
CA HIS A 8 8.32 -7.82 4.59
C HIS A 8 9.73 -7.25 4.41
N SER A 9 10.70 -8.11 4.09
CA SER A 9 12.12 -7.74 3.95
C SER A 9 12.54 -7.39 2.52
N PHE A 10 11.59 -7.20 1.60
CA PHE A 10 11.82 -6.80 0.20
C PHE A 10 11.03 -5.53 -0.14
N PHE A 11 11.26 -4.96 -1.32
CA PHE A 11 10.45 -3.83 -1.83
C PHE A 11 9.23 -4.37 -2.56
N GLU A 12 8.08 -3.75 -2.33
CA GLU A 12 6.86 -3.98 -3.12
C GLU A 12 6.53 -2.69 -3.88
N ILE A 13 6.38 -2.79 -5.20
CA ILE A 13 5.98 -1.68 -6.07
C ILE A 13 4.61 -1.99 -6.63
N CYS A 14 3.65 -1.11 -6.39
CA CYS A 14 2.26 -1.29 -6.82
C CYS A 14 1.83 -0.12 -7.70
N TYR A 15 1.10 -0.46 -8.77
CA TYR A 15 0.43 0.50 -9.64
C TYR A 15 -1.07 0.22 -9.65
N VAL A 16 -1.88 1.23 -9.35
CA VAL A 16 -3.34 1.11 -9.30
C VAL A 16 -3.88 1.17 -10.72
N LEU A 17 -4.27 0.02 -11.28
CA LEU A 17 -4.83 -0.07 -12.63
C LEU A 17 -6.20 0.61 -12.74
N GLU A 18 -7.05 0.44 -11.73
CA GLU A 18 -8.38 1.01 -11.65
C GLU A 18 -8.87 1.03 -10.19
N GLY A 19 -9.74 1.98 -9.84
CA GLY A 19 -10.44 2.04 -8.56
C GLY A 19 -9.89 3.09 -7.61
N GLN A 20 -10.32 3.00 -6.36
CA GLN A 20 -9.92 3.89 -5.27
C GLN A 20 -9.71 3.10 -3.99
N GLY A 21 -8.88 3.63 -3.09
CA GLY A 21 -8.57 2.97 -1.83
C GLY A 21 -7.67 3.81 -0.93
N VAL A 22 -7.09 3.17 0.06
CA VAL A 22 -6.16 3.79 1.01
C VAL A 22 -4.95 2.88 1.20
N TYR A 23 -3.77 3.48 1.10
CA TYR A 23 -2.50 2.87 1.48
C TYR A 23 -2.05 3.45 2.83
N LEU A 24 -1.82 2.61 3.82
CA LEU A 24 -1.17 2.98 5.08
C LEU A 24 0.32 2.64 4.98
N ASP A 25 1.21 3.59 5.25
CA ASP A 25 2.66 3.38 5.37
C ASP A 25 3.17 4.13 6.59
N ASP A 26 3.72 3.39 7.56
CA ASP A 26 4.27 3.92 8.81
C ASP A 26 3.30 4.88 9.56
N GLY A 27 2.02 4.49 9.63
CA GLY A 27 0.98 5.28 10.28
C GLY A 27 0.42 6.43 9.42
N THR A 28 1.02 6.74 8.28
CA THR A 28 0.51 7.77 7.34
C THR A 28 -0.41 7.13 6.31
N GLN A 29 -1.57 7.74 6.06
CA GLN A 29 -2.52 7.28 5.05
C GLN A 29 -2.38 8.11 3.77
N TYR A 30 -2.27 7.42 2.65
CA TYR A 30 -2.24 7.97 1.31
C TYR A 30 -3.48 7.49 0.57
N ALA A 31 -4.19 8.43 -0.07
CA ALA A 31 -5.27 8.07 -0.97
C ALA A 31 -4.69 7.33 -2.18
N LEU A 32 -5.34 6.24 -2.57
CA LEU A 32 -5.05 5.53 -3.80
C LEU A 32 -6.16 5.82 -4.80
N GLU A 33 -5.77 6.17 -6.01
CA GLU A 33 -6.65 6.34 -7.16
C GLU A 33 -6.01 5.73 -8.41
N THR A 34 -6.81 5.45 -9.44
CA THR A 34 -6.33 4.99 -10.76
C THR A 34 -5.11 5.78 -11.22
N GLY A 35 -4.01 5.07 -11.51
CA GLY A 35 -2.74 5.67 -11.93
C GLY A 35 -1.74 5.94 -10.81
N THR A 36 -2.12 5.73 -9.55
CA THR A 36 -1.20 5.87 -8.42
C THR A 36 -0.11 4.78 -8.48
N LEU A 37 1.16 5.20 -8.45
CA LEU A 37 2.33 4.33 -8.25
C LEU A 37 2.85 4.54 -6.82
N PHE A 38 3.00 3.47 -6.05
CA PHE A 38 3.53 3.54 -4.69
C PHE A 38 4.48 2.39 -4.37
N CYS A 39 5.24 2.56 -3.28
CA CYS A 39 6.29 1.64 -2.86
C CYS A 39 6.18 1.33 -1.36
N SER A 40 5.98 0.05 -1.02
CA SER A 40 6.17 -0.44 0.33
C SER A 40 7.63 -0.78 0.57
N ARG A 41 8.21 -0.11 1.57
CA ARG A 41 9.62 -0.24 1.94
C ARG A 41 9.83 -1.45 2.86
N PRO A 42 10.98 -2.15 2.77
CA PRO A 42 11.32 -3.21 3.70
C PRO A 42 11.19 -2.76 5.16
N GLU A 43 10.74 -3.67 6.01
CA GLU A 43 10.58 -3.48 7.45
C GLU A 43 9.56 -2.41 7.90
N ILE A 44 8.83 -1.78 6.97
CA ILE A 44 7.77 -0.82 7.28
C ILE A 44 6.41 -1.50 7.31
N TRP A 45 5.67 -1.26 8.41
CA TRP A 45 4.28 -1.70 8.53
C TRP A 45 3.41 -0.94 7.56
N HIS A 46 2.75 -1.67 6.67
CA HIS A 46 1.86 -1.10 5.68
C HIS A 46 0.60 -1.96 5.48
N GLN A 47 -0.40 -1.33 4.86
CA GLN A 47 -1.66 -1.99 4.53
C GLN A 47 -2.29 -1.33 3.30
N ILE A 48 -2.83 -2.14 2.40
CA ILE A 48 -3.60 -1.67 1.24
C ILE A 48 -5.08 -2.01 1.47
N ARG A 49 -5.98 -1.05 1.33
CA ARG A 49 -7.43 -1.25 1.52
C ARG A 49 -8.22 -0.63 0.36
N SER A 50 -9.29 -1.31 -0.07
CA SER A 50 -10.28 -0.86 -1.05
C SER A 50 -11.67 -0.94 -0.44
#